data_AF-A0A946RWU2-F1
#
_entry.id   AF-A0A946RWU2-F1
#
_cell.length_a   1.000
_cell.length_b   1.000
_cell.length_c   1.000
_cell.angle_alpha   90.00
_cell.angle_beta   90.00
_cell.angle_gamma   90.00
#
_symmetry.space_group_name_H-M   'P 1'
#
loop_
_entity.id
_entity.type
_entity.pdbx_description
1 polymer ?
#
loop_
_entity_poly.entity_id
_entity_poly.type
_entity_poly.pdbx_seq_one_letter_code
_entity_poly.pdbx_strand_id
1 'polypeptide(L)'
;MKEALSKSALEFNEQVNNSFYKCIQCGYCSSFCAVFFYSEDTPRKIIRYLQCNDIDKASQSPFLRLCKQCLTCSQVCPQGVDVAKIMRRLVRHNFISCR
;
A
#
# COMPACT_ATOMS: atom_id res chain seq x y z
N MET A 1 -17.22 -16.48 9.04
CA MET A 1 -18.02 -15.29 8.68
C MET A 1 -17.10 -14.36 7.91
N LYS A 2 -17.15 -14.36 6.56
CA LYS A 2 -16.42 -13.36 5.77
C LYS A 2 -17.31 -12.13 5.72
N GLU A 3 -16.94 -11.11 6.48
CA GLU A 3 -17.55 -9.79 6.39
C GLU A 3 -17.58 -9.35 4.93
N ALA A 4 -18.75 -8.90 4.48
CA ALA A 4 -18.90 -8.24 3.20
C ALA A 4 -17.90 -7.07 3.16
N LEU A 5 -17.05 -7.01 2.12
CA LEU A 5 -16.20 -5.84 1.90
C LEU A 5 -17.10 -4.60 1.90
N SER A 6 -16.79 -3.63 2.75
CA SER A 6 -17.48 -2.34 2.75
C SER A 6 -17.39 -1.69 1.37
N LYS A 7 -18.40 -0.89 1.00
CA LYS A 7 -18.45 -0.20 -0.30
C LYS A 7 -17.17 0.60 -0.58
N SER A 8 -16.59 1.20 0.46
CA SER A 8 -15.31 1.93 0.39
C SER A 8 -14.10 1.04 0.05
N ALA A 9 -14.08 -0.20 0.53
CA ALA A 9 -13.01 -1.16 0.22
C ALA A 9 -13.04 -1.59 -1.26
N LEU A 10 -14.23 -1.78 -1.82
CA LEU A 10 -14.41 -2.10 -3.24
C LEU A 10 -13.98 -0.93 -4.14
N GLU A 11 -14.36 0.30 -3.78
CA GLU A 11 -13.95 1.52 -4.50
C GLU A 11 -12.42 1.73 -4.46
N PHE A 12 -11.76 1.45 -3.33
CA PHE A 12 -10.30 1.51 -3.24
C PHE A 12 -9.63 0.51 -4.18
N ASN A 13 -10.11 -0.74 -4.16
CA ASN A 13 -9.59 -1.85 -4.96
C ASN A 13 -9.63 -1.56 -6.46
N GLU A 14 -10.75 -1.01 -6.94
CA GLU A 14 -10.93 -0.61 -8.33
C GLU A 14 -9.96 0.52 -8.73
N GLN A 15 -9.78 1.52 -7.87
CA GLN A 15 -8.89 2.64 -8.13
C GLN A 15 -7.41 2.24 -8.26
N VAL A 16 -6.98 1.20 -7.54
CA VAL A 16 -5.62 0.65 -7.63
C VAL A 16 -5.51 -0.53 -8.61
N ASN A 17 -6.57 -0.75 -9.41
CA ASN A 17 -6.68 -1.82 -10.41
C ASN A 17 -6.34 -3.21 -9.87
N ASN A 18 -6.59 -3.46 -8.57
CA ASN A 18 -6.28 -4.74 -7.93
C ASN A 18 -4.83 -5.22 -8.15
N SER A 19 -3.90 -4.31 -8.46
CA SER A 19 -2.54 -4.67 -8.88
C SER A 19 -1.75 -5.35 -7.76
N PHE A 20 -2.10 -5.09 -6.51
CA PHE A 20 -1.50 -5.72 -5.32
C PHE A 20 -1.73 -7.23 -5.23
N TYR A 21 -2.75 -7.79 -5.90
CA TYR A 21 -2.93 -9.25 -5.95
C TYR A 21 -1.81 -9.96 -6.71
N LYS A 22 -1.11 -9.27 -7.63
CA LYS A 22 0.06 -9.81 -8.34
C LYS A 22 1.32 -9.85 -7.48
N CYS A 23 1.31 -9.23 -6.29
CA CYS A 23 2.51 -9.13 -5.46
C CYS A 23 2.90 -10.50 -4.87
N ILE A 24 4.09 -10.96 -5.20
CA ILE A 24 4.69 -12.20 -4.67
C ILE A 24 5.52 -12.01 -3.39
N GLN A 25 5.43 -10.84 -2.76
CA GLN A 25 6.15 -10.52 -1.51
C GLN A 25 7.69 -10.59 -1.60
N CYS A 26 8.28 -10.37 -2.78
CA CYS A 26 9.73 -10.44 -2.99
C CYS A 26 10.57 -9.37 -2.26
N GLY A 27 9.97 -8.22 -1.90
CA GLY A 27 10.63 -7.20 -1.09
C GLY A 27 11.51 -6.18 -1.79
N TYR A 28 11.66 -6.25 -3.12
CA TYR A 28 12.37 -5.23 -3.92
C TYR A 28 11.91 -3.80 -3.60
N CYS A 29 10.60 -3.57 -3.50
CA CYS A 29 10.04 -2.26 -3.17
C CYS A 29 10.50 -1.73 -1.81
N SER A 30 10.76 -2.60 -0.83
CA SER A 30 11.28 -2.21 0.48
C SER A 30 12.79 -1.98 0.44
N SER A 31 13.54 -2.81 -0.28
CA SER A 31 15.00 -2.67 -0.42
C SER A 31 15.42 -1.35 -1.06
N PHE A 32 14.67 -0.86 -2.04
CA PHE A 32 14.92 0.41 -2.72
C PHE A 32 14.28 1.62 -2.03
N CYS A 33 13.54 1.41 -0.93
CA CYS A 33 12.87 2.51 -0.24
C CYS A 33 13.85 3.26 0.66
N ALA A 34 14.15 4.52 0.32
CA ALA A 34 15.06 5.38 1.09
C ALA A 34 14.60 5.68 2.53
N VAL A 35 13.35 5.36 2.88
CA VAL A 35 12.80 5.59 4.22
C VAL A 35 12.45 4.30 4.97
N PHE A 36 12.84 3.13 4.46
CA PHE A 36 12.41 1.86 5.06
C PHE A 36 12.91 1.69 6.50
N PHE A 37 14.07 2.26 6.83
CA PHE A 37 14.70 2.15 8.16
C PHE A 37 13.99 2.95 9.25
N TYR A 38 13.11 3.90 8.86
CA TYR A 38 12.43 4.82 9.78
C TYR A 38 11.04 4.32 10.21
N SER A 39 10.63 3.13 9.78
CA SER A 39 9.35 2.53 10.16
C SER A 39 9.44 1.01 10.22
N GLU A 40 8.69 0.40 11.13
CA GLU A 40 8.51 -1.05 11.13
C GLU A 40 7.72 -1.55 9.92
N ASP A 41 6.80 -0.73 9.43
CA ASP A 41 6.06 -0.99 8.21
C ASP A 41 6.90 -0.60 6.99
N THR A 42 6.75 -1.39 5.94
CA THR A 42 7.44 -1.18 4.68
C THR A 42 6.44 -1.26 3.53
N PRO A 43 6.77 -0.79 2.32
CA PRO A 43 5.89 -0.92 1.17
C PRO A 43 5.40 -2.36 0.97
N ARG A 44 6.29 -3.36 1.17
CA ARG A 44 5.94 -4.78 1.11
C ARG A 44 4.88 -5.17 2.15
N LYS A 45 5.04 -4.75 3.41
CA LYS A 45 4.08 -5.07 4.49
C LYS A 45 2.71 -4.43 4.23
N ILE A 46 2.69 -3.18 3.77
CA ILE A 46 1.44 -2.51 3.41
C ILE A 46 0.69 -3.26 2.30
N ILE A 47 1.41 -3.70 1.26
CA ILE A 47 0.83 -4.53 0.20
C ILE A 47 0.30 -5.85 0.78
N ARG A 48 0.98 -6.45 1.77
CA ARG A 48 0.48 -7.65 2.45
C ARG A 48 -0.82 -7.39 3.21
N TYR A 49 -0.96 -6.26 3.91
CA TYR A 49 -2.21 -5.90 4.58
C TYR A 49 -3.37 -5.79 3.59
N LEU A 50 -3.14 -5.17 2.43
CA LEU A 50 -4.13 -5.09 1.36
C LEU A 50 -4.52 -6.47 0.79
N GLN A 51 -3.55 -7.38 0.61
CA GLN A 51 -3.84 -8.77 0.21
C GLN A 51 -4.68 -9.53 1.24
N CYS A 52 -4.61 -9.15 2.51
CA CYS A 52 -5.42 -9.69 3.59
C CYS A 52 -6.77 -8.96 3.76
N ASN A 53 -7.11 -8.01 2.86
CA ASN A 53 -8.26 -7.11 2.99
C ASN A 53 -8.25 -6.23 4.26
N ASP A 54 -7.08 -6.00 4.85
CA ASP A 54 -6.90 -5.15 6.03
C ASP A 54 -6.50 -3.73 5.62
N ILE A 55 -7.46 -3.01 5.02
CA ILE A 55 -7.26 -1.65 4.48
C ILE A 55 -7.05 -0.64 5.61
N ASP A 56 -7.69 -0.85 6.76
CA ASP A 56 -7.57 0.04 7.92
C ASP A 56 -6.15 0.02 8.46
N LYS A 57 -5.56 -1.16 8.65
CA LYS A 57 -4.15 -1.27 9.06
C LYS A 57 -3.19 -0.74 8.01
N ALA A 58 -3.46 -0.99 6.73
CA ALA A 58 -2.68 -0.43 5.63
C ALA A 58 -2.70 1.11 5.66
N SER A 59 -3.87 1.71 5.92
CA SER A 59 -4.05 3.15 6.00
C SER A 59 -3.43 3.71 7.29
N GLN A 60 -3.60 3.10 8.45
CA GLN A 60 -3.07 3.66 9.70
C GLN A 60 -1.54 3.53 9.86
N SER A 61 -0.87 2.91 8.88
CA SER A 61 0.58 2.69 8.92
C SER A 61 1.38 4.01 9.05
N PRO A 62 2.27 4.13 10.05
CA PRO A 62 3.16 5.29 10.20
C PRO A 62 4.04 5.53 8.97
N PHE A 63 4.36 4.47 8.22
CA PHE A 63 5.16 4.53 7.00
C PHE A 63 4.57 5.50 5.97
N LEU A 64 3.24 5.64 5.90
CA LEU A 64 2.59 6.52 4.92
C LEU A 64 2.93 7.99 5.13
N ARG A 65 3.21 8.42 6.37
CA ARG A 65 3.68 9.79 6.68
C ARG A 65 5.13 10.02 6.23
N LEU A 66 5.91 8.94 6.10
CA LEU A 66 7.32 9.00 5.69
C LEU A 66 7.49 8.86 4.18
N CYS A 67 6.53 8.22 3.51
CA CYS A 67 6.57 7.96 2.07
C CYS A 67 6.79 9.25 1.26
N LYS A 68 7.93 9.33 0.56
CA LYS A 68 8.31 10.49 -0.26
C LYS A 68 7.69 10.49 -1.66
N GLN A 69 6.81 9.52 -1.96
CA GLN A 69 6.14 9.38 -3.27
C GLN A 69 7.10 9.39 -4.48
N CYS A 70 8.33 8.88 -4.31
CA CYS A 70 9.41 8.93 -5.30
C CYS A 70 9.27 7.95 -6.47
N LEU A 71 8.21 7.14 -6.52
CA LEU A 71 7.88 6.18 -7.59
C LEU A 71 8.83 4.98 -7.77
N THR A 72 9.99 4.95 -7.10
CA THR A 72 11.03 3.92 -7.27
C THR A 72 10.47 2.50 -7.08
N CYS A 73 9.59 2.29 -6.10
CA CYS A 73 9.01 0.98 -5.80
C CYS A 73 8.20 0.38 -6.95
N SER A 74 7.52 1.20 -7.77
CA SER A 74 6.80 0.72 -8.96
C SER A 74 7.76 0.40 -10.10
N GLN A 75 8.83 1.18 -10.28
CA GLN A 75 9.80 0.98 -11.35
C GLN A 75 10.62 -0.30 -11.20
N VAL A 76 10.96 -0.67 -9.96
CA VAL A 76 11.76 -1.88 -9.67
C VAL A 76 10.91 -3.15 -9.51
N CYS A 77 9.58 -3.07 -9.62
CA CYS A 77 8.73 -4.22 -9.33
C CYS A 77 8.76 -5.24 -10.47
N PRO A 78 9.27 -6.48 -10.26
CA PRO A 78 9.34 -7.48 -11.31
C PRO A 78 7.97 -8.02 -11.75
N GLN A 79 6.95 -7.87 -10.90
CA GLN A 79 5.57 -8.29 -11.18
C GLN A 79 4.70 -7.15 -11.77
N GLY A 80 5.28 -5.97 -11.99
CA GLY A 80 4.55 -4.81 -12.52
C GLY A 80 3.46 -4.28 -11.59
N VAL A 81 3.62 -4.45 -10.27
CA VAL A 81 2.69 -3.87 -9.27
C VAL A 81 2.96 -2.37 -9.18
N ASP A 82 1.92 -1.55 -9.32
CA ASP A 82 2.02 -0.11 -9.15
C ASP A 82 1.94 0.28 -7.66
N VAL A 83 3.00 -0.09 -6.92
CA VAL A 83 3.12 0.15 -5.48
C VAL A 83 3.02 1.63 -5.17
N ALA A 84 3.59 2.50 -5.99
CA ALA A 84 3.56 3.94 -5.79
C ALA A 84 2.14 4.53 -5.89
N LYS A 85 1.33 4.08 -6.84
CA LYS A 85 -0.09 4.47 -6.93
C LYS A 85 -0.87 4.04 -5.68
N ILE A 86 -0.61 2.83 -5.19
CA ILE A 86 -1.22 2.31 -3.96
C ILE A 86 -0.85 3.18 -2.76
N MET A 87 0.45 3.45 -2.55
CA MET A 87 0.90 4.31 -1.44
C MET A 87 0.28 5.70 -1.51
N ARG A 88 0.29 6.32 -2.70
CA ARG A 88 -0.29 7.65 -2.92
C ARG A 88 -1.78 7.67 -2.57
N ARG A 89 -2.51 6.58 -2.85
CA ARG A 89 -3.93 6.48 -2.51
C ARG A 89 -4.15 6.36 -1.00
N LEU A 90 -3.39 5.51 -0.34
CA LEU A 90 -3.46 5.34 1.12
C LEU A 90 -3.10 6.62 1.88
N VAL A 91 -2.06 7.34 1.43
CA VAL A 91 -1.72 8.66 2.00
C VAL A 91 -2.91 9.62 1.93
N ARG A 92 -3.60 9.68 0.77
CA ARG A 92 -4.79 10.53 0.62
C ARG A 92 -5.96 10.07 1.48
N HIS A 93 -6.13 8.76 1.67
CA HIS A 93 -7.18 8.20 2.52
C HIS A 93 -7.00 8.63 3.99
N ASN A 94 -5.77 8.59 4.50
CA ASN A 94 -5.44 9.05 5.86
C ASN A 94 -5.73 10.53 6.14
N PHE A 95 -5.59 11.40 5.15
CA PHE A 95 -5.85 12.83 5.34
C PHE A 95 -7.33 13.12 5.58
N ILE A 96 -8.24 12.22 5.21
CA ILE A 96 -9.69 12.39 5.37
C ILE A 96 -10.15 11.90 6.75
N SER A 97 -9.48 10.90 7.35
CA SER A 97 -9.87 10.33 8.65
C SER A 97 -9.39 11.13 9.87
N CYS A 98 -8.64 12.22 9.69
CA CYS A 98 -8.17 13.11 10.76
C CYS A 98 -9.00 14.41 10.86
N ARG A 99 -10.15 14.47 10.18
CA ARG A 99 -11.11 15.58 10.27
C ARG A 99 -12.39 15.13 10.92
#